data_AF-A0A0D7ATW6-F1
#
_entry.id   AF-A0A0D7ATW6-F1
#
_cell.length_a   1.000
_cell.length_b   1.000
_cell.length_c   1.000
_cell.angle_alpha   90.00
_cell.angle_beta   90.00
_cell.angle_gamma   90.00
#
_symmetry.space_group_name_H-M   'P 1'
#
loop_
_entity.id
_entity.type
_entity.pdbx_description
1 polymer ?
#
loop_
_entity_poly.entity_id
_entity_poly.type
_entity_poly.pdbx_seq_one_letter_code
_entity_poly.pdbx_strand_id
1 'polypeptide(L)'
;DLKTSQQIFWQWWRWLQPEWRGVTVDKKNGDPNSEPLDSSSRDVLPDDATWQGLDASGVNGFMNVMLYLYFWGRQVKLENKGRKQWLDAIDDVQWVL
;
A
#
# COMPACT_ATOMS: atom_id res chain seq x y z
N ASP A 1 6.97 -9.90 12.61
CA ASP A 1 6.09 -11.03 12.21
C ASP A 1 5.27 -10.63 10.98
N LEU A 2 4.76 -11.59 10.19
CA LEU A 2 4.11 -11.30 8.90
C LEU A 2 2.83 -10.45 9.02
N LYS A 3 2.06 -10.64 10.11
CA LYS A 3 0.81 -9.93 10.34
C LYS A 3 1.08 -8.45 10.57
N THR A 4 2.10 -8.15 11.38
CA THR A 4 2.58 -6.79 11.61
C THR A 4 3.11 -6.16 10.32
N SER A 5 3.87 -6.89 9.49
CA SER A 5 4.37 -6.35 8.22
C SER A 5 3.24 -5.94 7.27
N GLN A 6 2.19 -6.78 7.16
CA GLN A 6 1.01 -6.46 6.37
C GLN A 6 0.28 -5.22 6.91
N GLN A 7 0.05 -5.17 8.22
CA GLN A 7 -0.71 -4.08 8.84
C GLN A 7 0.00 -2.73 8.69
N ILE A 8 1.31 -2.69 8.95
CA ILE A 8 2.13 -1.49 8.80
C ILE A 8 2.13 -1.02 7.35
N PHE A 9 2.31 -1.94 6.40
CA PHE A 9 2.31 -1.58 4.98
C PHE A 9 1.00 -0.92 4.58
N TRP A 10 -0.15 -1.52 4.87
CA TRP A 10 -1.44 -0.99 4.41
C TRP A 10 -1.87 0.30 5.09
N GLN A 11 -1.46 0.52 6.34
CA GLN A 11 -1.63 1.80 7.02
C GLN A 11 -0.81 2.89 6.34
N TRP A 12 0.48 2.63 6.14
CA TRP A 12 1.39 3.60 5.51
C TRP A 12 1.03 3.86 4.04
N TRP A 13 0.72 2.82 3.28
CA TRP A 13 0.38 2.93 1.87
C TRP A 13 -0.84 3.82 1.62
N ARG A 14 -1.85 3.76 2.50
CA ARG A 14 -3.02 4.65 2.47
C ARG A 14 -2.68 6.13 2.64
N TRP A 15 -1.74 6.45 3.52
CA TRP A 15 -1.28 7.82 3.71
C TRP A 15 -0.62 8.42 2.47
N LEU A 16 -0.09 7.58 1.58
CA LEU A 16 0.55 8.01 0.33
C LEU A 16 -0.44 8.13 -0.83
N GLN A 17 -1.66 7.62 -0.69
CA GLN A 17 -2.63 7.65 -1.77
C GLN A 17 -3.21 9.05 -1.95
N PRO A 18 -3.42 9.50 -3.19
CA PRO A 18 -4.08 10.76 -3.46
C PRO A 18 -5.57 10.70 -3.10
N GLU A 19 -6.15 11.87 -2.80
CA GLU A 19 -7.55 11.98 -2.35
C GLU A 19 -8.56 11.40 -3.36
N TRP A 20 -8.28 11.52 -4.66
CA TRP A 20 -9.16 11.01 -5.71
C TRP A 20 -9.35 9.50 -5.68
N ARG A 21 -8.46 8.75 -5.01
CA ARG A 21 -8.59 7.30 -4.82
C ARG A 21 -9.64 6.92 -3.77
N GLY A 22 -10.15 7.89 -2.99
CA GLY A 22 -11.25 7.65 -2.05
C GLY A 22 -10.92 6.69 -0.90
N VAL A 23 -9.64 6.45 -0.61
CA VAL A 23 -9.24 5.49 0.43
C VAL A 23 -9.34 6.09 1.82
N THR A 24 -9.89 5.34 2.77
CA THR A 24 -9.97 5.78 4.17
C THR A 24 -8.72 5.38 4.94
N VAL A 25 -8.06 6.37 5.55
CA VAL A 25 -6.88 6.17 6.41
C VAL A 25 -7.28 5.57 7.75
N ASP A 26 -8.41 5.99 8.31
CA ASP A 26 -8.94 5.50 9.59
C ASP A 26 -10.26 4.75 9.40
N LYS A 27 -10.53 3.82 10.31
CA LYS A 27 -11.82 3.13 10.44
C LYS A 27 -12.83 4.04 11.15
N LYS A 28 -14.12 3.64 11.10
CA LYS A 28 -15.22 4.39 11.75
C LYS A 28 -15.03 4.59 13.26
N ASN A 29 -14.24 3.75 13.92
CA ASN A 29 -13.94 3.84 15.35
C ASN A 29 -12.68 4.66 15.67
N GLY A 30 -12.01 5.23 14.65
CA GLY A 30 -10.77 6.01 14.81
C GLY A 30 -9.48 5.19 14.80
N ASP A 31 -9.56 3.86 14.63
CA ASP A 31 -8.35 3.03 14.50
C ASP A 31 -7.77 3.11 13.08
N PRO A 32 -6.44 3.01 12.90
CA PRO A 32 -5.83 2.99 11.58
C PRO A 32 -6.35 1.85 10.69
N ASN A 33 -6.70 2.19 9.46
CA ASN A 33 -7.13 1.21 8.47
C ASN A 33 -5.92 0.46 7.88
N SER A 34 -5.94 -0.86 8.01
CA SER A 34 -4.89 -1.79 7.57
C SER A 34 -5.41 -2.86 6.61
N GLU A 35 -6.63 -2.70 6.11
CA GLU A 35 -7.23 -3.64 5.18
C GLU A 35 -6.49 -3.60 3.83
N PRO A 36 -6.39 -4.69 3.07
CA PRO A 36 -5.82 -4.63 1.73
C PRO A 36 -6.56 -3.66 0.83
N LEU A 37 -5.84 -2.96 -0.04
CA LEU A 37 -6.44 -2.33 -1.21
C LEU A 37 -6.36 -3.35 -2.35
N ASP A 38 -7.44 -3.52 -3.10
CA ASP A 38 -7.52 -4.47 -4.20
C ASP A 38 -8.13 -3.81 -5.45
N SER A 39 -8.35 -4.58 -6.52
CA SER A 39 -8.96 -4.05 -7.74
C SER A 39 -10.33 -3.38 -7.54
N SER A 40 -11.05 -3.71 -6.46
CA SER A 40 -12.34 -3.09 -6.16
C SER A 40 -12.22 -1.71 -5.52
N SER A 41 -11.04 -1.35 -4.99
CA SER A 41 -10.74 -0.01 -4.49
C SER A 41 -10.14 0.93 -5.55
N ARG A 42 -10.14 0.50 -6.82
CA ARG A 42 -9.66 1.29 -7.96
C ARG A 42 -10.85 2.02 -8.57
N ASP A 43 -11.06 3.25 -8.13
CA ASP A 43 -12.00 4.16 -8.79
C ASP A 43 -11.50 4.52 -10.20
N VAL A 44 -12.42 5.00 -11.05
CA VAL A 44 -12.09 5.50 -12.38
C VAL A 44 -11.12 6.67 -12.22
N LEU A 45 -9.91 6.56 -12.79
CA LEU A 45 -8.92 7.62 -12.75
C LEU A 45 -9.51 8.91 -13.37
N PRO A 46 -9.56 10.03 -12.64
CA PRO A 46 -9.86 11.33 -13.22
C PRO A 46 -8.89 11.67 -14.36
N ASP A 47 -9.35 12.47 -15.33
CA ASP A 47 -8.51 12.90 -16.46
C ASP A 47 -7.27 13.72 -16.00
N ASP A 48 -7.32 14.31 -14.81
CA ASP A 48 -6.26 15.07 -14.15
C ASP A 48 -5.63 14.33 -12.95
N ALA A 49 -5.82 13.01 -12.86
CA ALA A 49 -5.27 12.20 -11.79
C ALA A 49 -3.74 12.35 -11.71
N THR A 50 -3.26 12.80 -10.56
CA THR A 50 -1.83 12.84 -10.25
C THR A 50 -1.53 12.01 -9.01
N TRP A 51 -0.37 11.36 -9.01
CA TRP A 51 0.14 10.59 -7.88
C TRP A 51 0.99 11.44 -6.93
N GLN A 52 0.64 12.72 -6.78
CA GLN A 52 1.43 13.69 -6.01
C GLN A 52 1.70 13.25 -4.56
N GLY A 53 0.87 12.43 -3.93
CA GLY A 53 1.12 11.88 -2.59
C GLY A 53 2.38 11.00 -2.50
N LEU A 54 2.70 10.29 -3.58
CA LEU A 54 3.96 9.54 -3.69
C LEU A 54 5.15 10.49 -3.90
N ASP A 55 4.97 11.55 -4.68
CA ASP A 55 5.98 12.58 -4.91
C ASP A 55 6.22 13.45 -3.65
N ALA A 56 5.19 13.68 -2.83
CA ALA A 56 5.22 14.53 -1.64
C ALA A 56 6.07 13.92 -0.50
N SER A 57 6.27 12.60 -0.52
CA SER A 57 7.23 11.93 0.38
C SER A 57 8.71 12.19 0.01
N GLY A 58 8.95 13.03 -1.01
CA GLY A 58 10.25 13.34 -1.58
C GLY A 58 10.76 12.24 -2.49
N VAL A 59 11.97 12.45 -3.06
CA VAL A 59 12.66 11.55 -4.01
C VAL A 59 12.74 10.08 -3.53
N ASN A 60 12.59 9.83 -2.22
CA ASN A 60 12.76 8.51 -1.62
C ASN A 60 11.46 7.79 -1.25
N GLY A 61 10.28 8.40 -1.42
CA GLY A 61 8.99 7.80 -1.03
C GLY A 61 8.77 6.42 -1.66
N PHE A 62 8.86 6.37 -2.99
CA PHE A 62 8.74 5.12 -3.74
C PHE A 62 9.87 4.12 -3.45
N MET A 63 11.10 4.60 -3.27
CA MET A 63 12.24 3.72 -2.91
C MET A 63 12.02 3.02 -1.57
N ASN A 64 11.42 3.71 -0.60
CA ASN A 64 11.04 3.11 0.68
C ASN A 64 9.95 2.05 0.50
N VAL A 65 8.98 2.25 -0.40
CA VAL A 65 7.91 1.27 -0.71
C VAL A 65 8.53 0.00 -1.27
N MET A 66 9.41 0.14 -2.26
CA MET A 66 10.12 -0.97 -2.89
C MET A 66 11.00 -1.72 -1.89
N LEU A 67 11.73 -0.99 -1.04
CA LEU A 67 12.59 -1.58 -0.02
C LEU A 67 11.77 -2.38 1.02
N TYR A 68 10.63 -1.84 1.45
CA TYR A 68 9.74 -2.51 2.38
C TYR A 68 9.18 -3.81 1.77
N LEU A 69 8.65 -3.74 0.55
CA LEU A 69 8.13 -4.91 -0.17
C LEU A 69 9.20 -5.99 -0.37
N TYR A 70 10.46 -5.59 -0.60
CA TYR A 70 11.58 -6.53 -0.69
C TYR A 70 11.81 -7.28 0.63
N PHE A 71 11.90 -6.57 1.76
CA PHE A 71 12.09 -7.21 3.06
C PHE A 71 10.90 -8.08 3.48
N TRP A 72 9.67 -7.61 3.22
CA TRP A 72 8.48 -8.41 3.45
C TRP A 72 8.49 -9.69 2.59
N GLY A 73 8.85 -9.60 1.31
CA GLY A 73 8.98 -10.77 0.42
C GLY A 73 10.03 -11.77 0.89
N ARG A 74 11.16 -11.29 1.44
CA ARG A 74 12.16 -12.16 2.08
C ARG A 74 11.58 -12.90 3.28
N GLN A 75 10.80 -12.22 4.11
CA GLN A 75 10.14 -12.83 5.26
C GLN A 75 9.09 -13.87 4.82
N VAL A 76 8.28 -13.57 3.81
CA VAL A 76 7.34 -14.52 3.19
C VAL A 76 8.06 -15.79 2.73
N LYS A 77 9.24 -15.64 2.09
CA LYS A 77 10.06 -16.78 1.66
C LYS A 77 10.59 -17.60 2.84
N LEU A 78 11.06 -16.95 3.91
CA LEU A 78 11.59 -17.63 5.09
C LEU A 78 10.52 -18.36 5.89
N GLU A 79 9.35 -17.74 6.07
CA GLU A 79 8.25 -18.28 6.88
C GLU A 79 7.30 -19.19 6.07
N ASN A 80 7.42 -19.19 4.74
CA ASN A 80 6.54 -19.89 3.78
C ASN A 80 5.05 -19.59 4.00
N LYS A 81 4.73 -18.34 4.34
CA LYS A 81 3.38 -17.85 4.67
C LYS A 81 3.21 -16.43 4.15
N GLY A 82 1.97 -15.98 3.95
CA GLY A 82 1.68 -14.60 3.59
C GLY A 82 1.92 -14.24 2.11
N ARG A 83 2.17 -15.22 1.24
CA ARG A 83 2.49 -14.98 -0.18
C ARG A 83 1.38 -14.22 -0.91
N LYS A 84 0.12 -14.55 -0.66
CA LYS A 84 -1.01 -13.87 -1.29
C LYS A 84 -1.04 -12.39 -0.90
N GLN A 85 -0.97 -12.10 0.40
CA GLN A 85 -1.02 -10.73 0.93
C GLN A 85 0.11 -9.85 0.39
N TRP A 86 1.30 -10.43 0.24
CA TRP A 86 2.44 -9.75 -0.37
C TRP A 86 2.26 -9.51 -1.88
N LEU A 87 1.68 -10.47 -2.62
CA LEU A 87 1.37 -10.28 -4.03
C LEU A 87 0.27 -9.24 -4.25
N ASP A 88 -0.76 -9.22 -3.41
CA ASP A 88 -1.83 -8.20 -3.45
C ASP A 88 -1.23 -6.79 -3.26
N ALA A 89 -0.26 -6.65 -2.35
CA ALA A 89 0.47 -5.39 -2.16
C ALA A 89 1.32 -4.99 -3.37
N ILE A 90 1.97 -5.95 -4.03
CA ILE A 90 2.73 -5.69 -5.28
C ILE A 90 1.80 -5.25 -6.39
N ASP A 91 0.68 -5.94 -6.60
CA ASP A 91 -0.29 -5.61 -7.65
C ASP A 91 -0.85 -4.21 -7.48
N ASP A 92 -1.13 -3.81 -6.23
CA ASP A 92 -1.60 -2.45 -5.96
C ASP A 92 -0.52 -1.39 -6.20
N VAL A 93 0.72 -1.62 -5.79
CA VAL A 93 1.84 -0.70 -6.08
C VAL A 93 2.10 -0.62 -7.58
N GLN A 94 1.99 -1.73 -8.32
CA GLN A 94 2.13 -1.76 -9.77
C GLN A 94 1.06 -0.97 -10.50
N TRP A 95 -0.18 -0.98 -10.01
CA TRP A 95 -1.26 -0.18 -10.60
C TRP A 95 -1.07 1.33 -10.41
N VAL A 96 -0.35 1.71 -9.36
CA VAL A 96 -0.05 3.11 -9.06
C VAL A 96 1.12 3.68 -9.88
N LEU A 97 1.95 2.81 -10.48
CA LEU A 97 3.06 3.18 -11.38
C LEU A 97 2.60 3.29 -12.84
#